data_AF-A0A6A3L1I0-F1
#
_entry.id   AF-A0A6A3L1I0-F1
#
_cell.length_a   1.000
_cell.length_b   1.000
_cell.length_c   1.000
_cell.angle_alpha   90.00
_cell.angle_beta   90.00
_cell.angle_gamma   90.00
#
_symmetry.space_group_name_H-M   'P 1'
#
loop_
_entity.id
_entity.type
_entity.pdbx_description
1 polymer ?
#
loop_
_entity_poly.entity_id
_entity_poly.type
_entity_poly.pdbx_seq_one_letter_code
_entity_poly.pdbx_strand_id
1 'polypeptide(L)'
;MELHEISRFIAINLPKVPMQAKSVCHLQFGWRGVKTAENFGVQIHGHNVQRQIVESPYTVFKMGLCLGDLTWRIARRYREFAELHARLKVVVQEGILPALPPTKWFAATDHGFLVRRQWQLENYIKGVFMVDELQDSVPLLVFLGVLSASYVDHVALRRHRRQILHLQVLEYYTRPGDLILFNGRAKVSALQRSLTRAEWDHVAIVVPSRDGGHLQLLEVTGDGVTLSPLTSRLLAYSTFHVRYFALRKLRTPLLSRAVVNDLLERFTAEVEGLSYGLSLRRLLHARQTEPALSRDSTFFCSELVAHAYKALGLISSSSEANDFWPGSFSPGDFVDAELGRHGASLSPEIIIDCKLLEVATATKRSPST
;
A
#
# COMPACT_ATOMS: atom_id res chain seq x y z
N MET A 1 23.33 15.31 7.21
CA MET A 1 22.90 15.40 5.80
C MET A 1 21.60 16.19 5.80
N GLU A 2 21.66 17.46 5.42
CA GLU A 2 20.57 18.40 5.66
C GLU A 2 19.56 18.43 4.50
N LEU A 3 18.33 18.89 4.80
CA LEU A 3 17.21 19.00 3.86
C LEU A 3 17.59 19.69 2.53
N HIS A 4 18.54 20.63 2.56
CA HIS A 4 19.01 21.36 1.39
C HIS A 4 19.59 20.46 0.28
N GLU A 5 20.21 19.32 0.62
CA GLU A 5 20.80 18.41 -0.38
C GLU A 5 19.76 17.57 -1.11
N ILE A 6 18.67 17.21 -0.41
CA ILE A 6 17.55 16.45 -0.97
C ILE A 6 16.82 17.32 -2.03
N SER A 7 16.58 18.59 -1.73
CA SER A 7 16.00 19.54 -2.70
C SER A 7 16.87 19.72 -3.95
N ARG A 8 18.21 19.76 -3.78
CA ARG A 8 19.14 19.90 -4.91
C ARG A 8 19.17 18.63 -5.78
N PHE A 9 19.08 17.44 -5.19
CA PHE A 9 19.00 16.17 -5.93
C PHE A 9 17.72 16.06 -6.78
N ILE A 10 16.57 16.49 -6.25
CA ILE A 10 15.27 16.45 -6.96
C ILE A 10 15.27 17.41 -8.15
N ALA A 11 15.89 18.60 -8.03
CA ALA A 11 15.92 19.61 -9.08
C ALA A 11 16.70 19.21 -10.34
N ILE A 12 17.64 18.25 -10.23
CA ILE A 12 18.55 17.85 -11.32
C ILE A 12 17.94 16.73 -12.19
N ASN A 13 17.04 15.90 -11.64
CA ASN A 13 16.69 14.59 -12.22
C ASN A 13 15.29 14.49 -12.87
N LEU A 14 14.54 15.59 -13.00
CA LEU A 14 13.18 15.57 -13.57
C LEU A 14 13.14 16.12 -15.02
N PRO A 15 12.53 15.39 -15.98
CA PRO A 15 12.52 15.76 -17.40
C PRO A 15 11.53 16.89 -17.72
N LYS A 16 11.86 17.70 -18.75
CA LYS A 16 11.05 18.82 -19.24
C LYS A 16 10.24 18.44 -20.50
N VAL A 17 8.93 18.68 -20.49
CA VAL A 17 7.99 18.47 -21.62
C VAL A 17 6.97 19.63 -21.65
N PRO A 18 6.50 20.12 -22.82
CA PRO A 18 6.07 21.51 -22.96
C PRO A 18 4.57 21.82 -22.75
N MET A 19 4.27 23.12 -22.76
CA MET A 19 3.00 23.75 -22.40
C MET A 19 1.83 23.45 -23.37
N GLN A 20 0.62 23.34 -22.81
CA GLN A 20 -0.59 24.01 -23.30
C GLN A 20 -1.45 24.46 -22.10
N ALA A 21 -2.01 25.67 -22.18
CA ALA A 21 -2.54 26.40 -21.02
C ALA A 21 -4.08 26.47 -20.97
N LYS A 22 -4.64 26.68 -19.77
CA LYS A 22 -5.80 27.56 -19.48
C LYS A 22 -6.02 27.78 -17.97
N SER A 23 -6.69 28.88 -17.64
CA SER A 23 -6.44 29.74 -16.46
C SER A 23 -7.50 29.69 -15.33
N VAL A 24 -7.34 30.66 -14.38
CA VAL A 24 -8.24 31.09 -13.26
C VAL A 24 -8.03 30.28 -11.95
N CYS A 25 -7.93 30.85 -10.73
CA CYS A 25 -8.13 32.24 -10.22
C CYS A 25 -7.03 32.70 -9.20
N HIS A 26 -7.26 33.81 -8.48
CA HIS A 26 -6.45 34.36 -7.37
C HIS A 26 -7.27 34.55 -6.07
N LEU A 27 -6.57 34.63 -4.93
CA LEU A 27 -7.06 35.22 -3.68
C LEU A 27 -6.06 36.27 -3.19
N GLN A 28 -6.52 37.51 -3.02
CA GLN A 28 -5.87 38.56 -2.25
C GLN A 28 -6.96 39.45 -1.67
N PHE A 29 -6.81 39.84 -0.40
CA PHE A 29 -7.03 41.20 0.10
C PHE A 29 -6.53 41.23 1.54
N GLY A 30 -5.45 41.98 1.80
CA GLY A 30 -5.05 42.33 3.15
C GLY A 30 -5.54 43.73 3.50
N TRP A 31 -5.55 44.06 4.79
CA TRP A 31 -4.85 45.22 5.35
C TRP A 31 -4.79 45.07 6.88
N ARG A 32 -3.62 45.38 7.47
CA ARG A 32 -3.22 45.17 8.90
C ARG A 32 -2.94 43.72 9.33
N GLY A 33 -1.66 43.35 9.25
CA GLY A 33 -0.95 42.68 10.35
C GLY A 33 -1.09 41.16 10.53
N VAL A 34 -1.90 40.47 9.74
CA VAL A 34 -2.00 38.99 9.76
C VAL A 34 -1.10 38.41 8.67
N LYS A 35 -0.22 37.46 9.02
CA LYS A 35 0.51 36.66 8.02
C LYS A 35 -0.50 35.83 7.25
N THR A 36 -0.66 36.10 5.97
CA THR A 36 -1.44 35.26 5.08
C THR A 36 -0.73 33.92 4.86
N ALA A 37 -1.49 32.84 4.63
CA ALA A 37 -0.97 31.57 4.13
C ALA A 37 -0.55 31.72 2.66
N GLU A 38 0.52 32.50 2.42
CA GLU A 38 0.93 32.96 1.08
C GLU A 38 1.40 31.84 0.15
N ASN A 39 1.77 30.70 0.72
CA ASN A 39 2.39 29.61 -0.01
C ASN A 39 1.41 28.52 -0.46
N PHE A 40 0.39 28.15 0.33
CA PHE A 40 -0.50 27.02 0.03
C PHE A 40 -1.89 27.45 -0.49
N GLY A 41 -2.26 26.97 -1.67
CA GLY A 41 -3.60 27.12 -2.24
C GLY A 41 -4.25 25.77 -2.56
N VAL A 42 -5.57 25.71 -2.42
CA VAL A 42 -6.39 24.52 -2.72
C VAL A 42 -7.71 24.90 -3.37
N GLN A 43 -8.08 24.16 -4.42
CA GLN A 43 -9.36 24.28 -5.11
C GLN A 43 -9.90 22.89 -5.45
N ILE A 44 -11.11 22.58 -4.99
CA ILE A 44 -11.83 21.36 -5.34
C ILE A 44 -12.62 21.64 -6.62
N HIS A 45 -12.03 21.30 -7.77
CA HIS A 45 -12.55 21.65 -9.09
C HIS A 45 -13.58 20.65 -9.66
N GLY A 46 -13.80 19.52 -8.99
CA GLY A 46 -14.85 18.59 -9.39
C GLY A 46 -14.93 17.34 -8.51
N HIS A 47 -15.83 16.44 -8.85
CA HIS A 47 -16.01 15.15 -8.19
C HIS A 47 -16.37 14.07 -9.20
N ASN A 48 -16.13 12.79 -8.86
CA ASN A 48 -16.62 11.67 -9.65
C ASN A 48 -16.86 10.43 -8.77
N VAL A 49 -17.87 9.63 -9.14
CA VAL A 49 -18.11 8.32 -8.54
C VAL A 49 -17.10 7.33 -9.13
N GLN A 50 -16.18 6.83 -8.31
CA GLN A 50 -15.33 5.72 -8.67
C GLN A 50 -16.10 4.40 -8.46
N ARG A 51 -16.04 3.54 -9.47
CA ARG A 51 -16.48 2.14 -9.41
C ARG A 51 -15.22 1.30 -9.56
N GLN A 52 -14.70 0.79 -8.45
CA GLN A 52 -13.61 -0.18 -8.48
C GLN A 52 -14.18 -1.60 -8.45
N ILE A 53 -13.40 -2.58 -8.88
CA ILE A 53 -13.82 -3.99 -8.92
C ILE A 53 -13.99 -4.55 -7.51
N VAL A 54 -13.15 -4.12 -6.56
CA VAL A 54 -13.02 -4.70 -5.21
C VAL A 54 -13.83 -3.94 -4.15
N GLU A 55 -13.99 -2.63 -4.33
CA GLU A 55 -14.68 -1.75 -3.37
C GLU A 55 -16.07 -1.33 -3.84
N SER A 56 -17.01 -1.22 -2.89
CA SER A 56 -18.32 -0.62 -3.15
C SER A 56 -18.16 0.82 -3.69
N PRO A 57 -18.96 1.25 -4.70
CA PRO A 57 -18.79 2.55 -5.35
C PRO A 57 -18.69 3.72 -4.36
N TYR A 58 -17.76 4.63 -4.61
CA TYR A 58 -17.52 5.77 -3.73
C TYR A 58 -17.18 7.04 -4.51
N THR A 59 -17.56 8.19 -3.97
CA THR A 59 -17.26 9.48 -4.60
C THR A 59 -15.91 10.02 -4.12
N VAL A 60 -15.09 10.46 -5.08
CA VAL A 60 -13.88 11.25 -4.83
C VAL A 60 -14.06 12.69 -5.26
N PHE A 61 -13.38 13.59 -4.57
CA PHE A 61 -13.30 15.02 -4.86
C PHE A 61 -11.90 15.30 -5.43
N LYS A 62 -11.85 15.89 -6.63
CA LYS A 62 -10.61 16.23 -7.34
C LYS A 62 -10.17 17.62 -6.93
N MET A 63 -8.91 17.73 -6.51
CA MET A 63 -8.35 18.97 -5.98
C MET A 63 -7.11 19.37 -6.77
N GLY A 64 -7.02 20.66 -7.11
CA GLY A 64 -5.77 21.29 -7.51
C GLY A 64 -5.13 21.89 -6.27
N LEU A 65 -3.82 21.67 -6.12
CA LEU A 65 -3.01 22.24 -5.06
C LEU A 65 -1.92 23.12 -5.66
N CYS A 66 -1.56 24.20 -4.97
CA CYS A 66 -0.35 24.95 -5.27
C CYS A 66 0.49 25.20 -4.01
N LEU A 67 1.81 25.16 -4.17
CA LEU A 67 2.81 25.53 -3.18
C LEU A 67 3.79 26.52 -3.83
N GLY A 68 3.56 27.82 -3.64
CA GLY A 68 4.25 28.88 -4.39
C GLY A 68 4.06 28.68 -5.90
N ASP A 69 5.17 28.47 -6.62
CA ASP A 69 5.15 28.17 -8.06
C ASP A 69 4.74 26.71 -8.39
N LEU A 70 4.82 25.76 -7.45
CA LEU A 70 4.53 24.35 -7.73
C LEU A 70 3.02 24.11 -7.75
N THR A 71 2.52 23.33 -8.71
CA THR A 71 1.11 22.94 -8.79
C THR A 71 0.94 21.46 -9.12
N TRP A 72 0.08 20.75 -8.38
CA TRP A 72 -0.22 19.33 -8.60
C TRP A 72 -1.71 19.03 -8.36
N ARG A 73 -2.11 17.79 -8.62
CA ARG A 73 -3.51 17.35 -8.46
C ARG A 73 -3.57 16.13 -7.56
N ILE A 74 -4.58 16.09 -6.69
CA ILE A 74 -4.92 14.94 -5.87
C ILE A 74 -6.41 14.63 -5.96
N ALA A 75 -6.80 13.42 -5.56
CA ALA A 75 -8.20 13.06 -5.37
C ALA A 75 -8.38 12.38 -4.01
N ARG A 76 -9.43 12.76 -3.28
CA ARG A 76 -9.75 12.20 -1.95
C ARG A 76 -11.24 11.93 -1.81
N ARG A 77 -11.63 10.81 -1.19
CA ARG A 77 -13.02 10.53 -0.78
C ARG A 77 -13.33 11.17 0.57
N TYR A 78 -14.60 11.40 0.88
CA TYR A 78 -15.03 12.02 2.15
C TYR A 78 -14.40 11.37 3.40
N ARG A 79 -14.23 10.04 3.42
CA ARG A 79 -13.60 9.31 4.54
C ARG A 79 -12.18 9.79 4.84
N GLU A 80 -11.39 10.18 3.83
CA GLU A 80 -10.03 10.67 4.01
C GLU A 80 -10.02 12.08 4.64
N PHE A 81 -11.02 12.92 4.36
CA PHE A 81 -11.21 14.19 5.08
C PHE A 81 -11.60 13.97 6.54
N ALA A 82 -12.44 12.97 6.82
CA ALA A 82 -12.82 12.61 8.19
C ALA A 82 -11.63 12.03 8.99
N GLU A 83 -10.78 11.24 8.32
CA GLU A 83 -9.54 10.72 8.90
C GLU A 83 -8.50 11.81 9.14
N LEU A 84 -8.32 12.75 8.19
CA LEU A 84 -7.54 13.96 8.41
C LEU A 84 -8.05 14.72 9.64
N HIS A 85 -9.34 15.04 9.69
CA HIS A 85 -9.94 15.77 10.81
C HIS A 85 -9.69 15.10 12.17
N ALA A 86 -9.88 13.77 12.25
CA ALA A 86 -9.61 13.01 13.46
C ALA A 86 -8.12 13.04 13.87
N ARG A 87 -7.19 13.00 12.90
CA ARG A 87 -5.74 13.12 13.17
C ARG A 87 -5.35 14.55 13.60
N LEU A 88 -5.94 15.59 13.00
CA LEU A 88 -5.67 16.99 13.36
C LEU A 88 -6.16 17.36 14.77
N LYS A 89 -7.26 16.76 15.26
CA LYS A 89 -7.74 16.92 16.65
C LYS A 89 -6.75 16.47 17.74
N VAL A 90 -5.72 15.71 17.36
CA VAL A 90 -4.63 15.30 18.26
C VAL A 90 -3.48 16.33 18.26
N VAL A 91 -3.41 17.17 17.22
CA VAL A 91 -2.36 18.19 17.05
C VAL A 91 -2.79 19.54 17.66
N VAL A 92 -4.06 19.91 17.52
CA VAL A 92 -4.63 21.17 18.03
C VAL A 92 -5.93 20.94 18.80
N GLN A 93 -6.29 21.88 19.67
CA GLN A 93 -7.55 21.85 20.42
C GLN A 93 -8.76 21.89 19.48
N GLU A 94 -9.82 21.17 19.82
CA GLU A 94 -10.98 20.95 18.93
C GLU A 94 -11.66 22.25 18.47
N GLY A 95 -11.69 23.29 19.31
CA GLY A 95 -12.29 24.59 18.98
C GLY A 95 -11.50 25.43 17.95
N ILE A 96 -10.27 25.04 17.61
CA ILE A 96 -9.43 25.73 16.62
C ILE A 96 -9.72 25.19 15.20
N LEU A 97 -10.22 23.96 15.08
CA LEU A 97 -10.45 23.33 13.79
C LEU A 97 -11.76 23.78 13.12
N PRO A 98 -11.76 24.01 11.80
CA PRO A 98 -13.01 24.22 11.07
C PRO A 98 -13.91 22.98 11.16
N ALA A 99 -15.22 23.20 11.24
CA ALA A 99 -16.19 22.11 11.34
C ALA A 99 -16.21 21.27 10.05
N LEU A 100 -15.94 19.97 10.18
CA LEU A 100 -16.08 19.02 9.08
C LEU A 100 -17.58 18.78 8.78
N PRO A 101 -18.05 18.88 7.52
CA PRO A 101 -19.46 18.71 7.19
C PRO A 101 -19.91 17.26 7.43
N PRO A 102 -21.05 17.00 8.12
CA PRO A 102 -21.35 15.69 8.69
C PRO A 102 -21.57 14.56 7.67
N THR A 103 -21.30 13.32 8.11
CA THR A 103 -21.62 12.09 7.37
C THR A 103 -23.13 12.00 7.08
N LYS A 104 -23.50 11.85 5.81
CA LYS A 104 -24.88 11.50 5.41
C LYS A 104 -24.84 10.28 4.51
N TRP A 105 -25.65 9.27 4.83
CA TRP A 105 -25.55 7.93 4.25
C TRP A 105 -26.38 7.73 2.97
N PHE A 106 -27.41 8.55 2.75
CA PHE A 106 -28.45 8.30 1.72
C PHE A 106 -28.36 9.17 0.45
N ALA A 107 -27.26 9.91 0.25
CA ALA A 107 -27.14 10.83 -0.90
C ALA A 107 -25.74 10.86 -1.56
N ALA A 108 -24.88 9.86 -1.30
CA ALA A 108 -23.46 9.88 -1.69
C ALA A 108 -23.19 9.94 -3.21
N THR A 109 -24.21 9.71 -4.04
CA THR A 109 -24.18 9.77 -5.51
C THR A 109 -25.14 10.80 -6.10
N ASP A 110 -25.89 11.55 -5.29
CA ASP A 110 -26.79 12.62 -5.78
C ASP A 110 -25.98 13.84 -6.20
N HIS A 111 -26.21 14.34 -7.41
CA HIS A 111 -25.44 15.45 -7.99
C HIS A 111 -25.61 16.74 -7.16
N GLY A 112 -26.83 17.06 -6.72
CA GLY A 112 -27.09 18.26 -5.93
C GLY A 112 -26.41 18.24 -4.56
N PHE A 113 -26.41 17.07 -3.90
CA PHE A 113 -25.66 16.82 -2.68
C PHE A 113 -24.14 16.92 -2.91
N LEU A 114 -23.62 16.36 -4.00
CA LEU A 114 -22.19 16.33 -4.28
C LEU A 114 -21.61 17.71 -4.60
N VAL A 115 -22.32 18.56 -5.35
CA VAL A 115 -21.94 19.97 -5.56
C VAL A 115 -21.88 20.74 -4.23
N ARG A 116 -22.90 20.61 -3.37
CA ARG A 116 -22.87 21.23 -2.03
C ARG A 116 -21.72 20.68 -1.18
N ARG A 117 -21.48 19.36 -1.23
CA ARG A 117 -20.40 18.70 -0.48
C ARG A 117 -19.02 19.16 -0.93
N GLN A 118 -18.83 19.36 -2.23
CA GLN A 118 -17.60 19.89 -2.82
C GLN A 118 -17.25 21.27 -2.23
N TRP A 119 -18.20 22.21 -2.19
CA TRP A 119 -18.01 23.52 -1.59
C TRP A 119 -17.73 23.47 -0.08
N GLN A 120 -18.48 22.62 0.66
CA GLN A 120 -18.25 22.43 2.09
C GLN A 120 -16.85 21.87 2.41
N LEU A 121 -16.38 20.90 1.61
CA LEU A 121 -15.04 20.33 1.77
C LEU A 121 -13.94 21.31 1.36
N GLU A 122 -14.17 22.16 0.36
CA GLU A 122 -13.24 23.23 -0.04
C GLU A 122 -13.07 24.26 1.08
N ASN A 123 -14.17 24.73 1.67
CA ASN A 123 -14.13 25.66 2.79
C ASN A 123 -13.47 25.03 4.04
N TYR A 124 -13.74 23.76 4.31
CA TYR A 124 -13.10 23.02 5.39
C TYR A 124 -11.57 22.99 5.22
N ILE A 125 -11.05 22.56 4.06
CA ILE A 125 -9.60 22.45 3.85
C ILE A 125 -8.91 23.82 3.78
N LYS A 126 -9.56 24.84 3.22
CA LYS A 126 -9.09 26.24 3.30
C LYS A 126 -9.02 26.71 4.75
N GLY A 127 -10.03 26.42 5.57
CA GLY A 127 -10.01 26.72 7.01
C GLY A 127 -8.86 26.05 7.74
N VAL A 128 -8.51 24.80 7.38
CA VAL A 128 -7.34 24.09 7.96
C VAL A 128 -6.02 24.80 7.59
N PHE A 129 -5.90 25.34 6.38
CA PHE A 129 -4.71 26.12 5.98
C PHE A 129 -4.57 27.47 6.70
N MET A 130 -5.66 28.02 7.27
CA MET A 130 -5.62 29.26 8.06
C MET A 130 -5.20 29.02 9.53
N VAL A 131 -4.88 27.78 9.91
CA VAL A 131 -4.34 27.43 11.24
C VAL A 131 -2.85 27.17 11.09
N ASP A 132 -2.02 28.10 11.55
CA ASP A 132 -0.56 28.08 11.37
C ASP A 132 0.09 26.81 11.92
N GLU A 133 -0.37 26.32 13.07
CA GLU A 133 0.14 25.09 13.72
C GLU A 133 -0.09 23.81 12.89
N LEU A 134 -0.95 23.88 11.86
CA LEU A 134 -1.30 22.73 11.03
C LEU A 134 -0.57 22.69 9.69
N GLN A 135 0.01 23.80 9.23
CA GLN A 135 0.58 23.91 7.87
C GLN A 135 1.70 22.87 7.63
N ASP A 136 2.59 22.69 8.61
CA ASP A 136 3.67 21.69 8.58
C ASP A 136 3.29 20.34 9.23
N SER A 137 2.01 20.17 9.61
CA SER A 137 1.58 18.96 10.33
C SER A 137 1.62 17.72 9.42
N VAL A 138 2.26 16.66 9.92
CA VAL A 138 2.41 15.38 9.21
C VAL A 138 1.07 14.81 8.67
N PRO A 139 -0.06 14.87 9.41
CA PRO A 139 -1.36 14.45 8.87
C PRO A 139 -1.82 15.25 7.65
N LEU A 140 -1.59 16.57 7.65
CA LEU A 140 -1.92 17.44 6.53
C LEU A 140 -1.04 17.16 5.32
N LEU A 141 0.29 17.08 5.51
CA LEU A 141 1.24 16.79 4.43
C LEU A 141 0.99 15.43 3.76
N VAL A 142 0.56 14.41 4.50
CA VAL A 142 0.09 13.13 3.92
C VAL A 142 -1.21 13.33 3.13
N PHE A 143 -2.19 14.05 3.68
CA PHE A 143 -3.45 14.30 2.98
C PHE A 143 -3.22 15.05 1.66
N LEU A 144 -2.30 16.01 1.61
CA LEU A 144 -1.91 16.76 0.41
C LEU A 144 -1.09 15.95 -0.62
N GLY A 145 -0.67 14.73 -0.29
CA GLY A 145 0.16 13.89 -1.17
C GLY A 145 1.64 14.34 -1.23
N VAL A 146 2.10 15.06 -0.20
CA VAL A 146 3.50 15.46 -0.02
C VAL A 146 4.29 14.38 0.70
N LEU A 147 3.67 13.67 1.64
CA LEU A 147 4.25 12.56 2.38
C LEU A 147 3.46 11.26 2.19
N SER A 148 4.13 10.12 2.32
CA SER A 148 3.47 8.81 2.24
C SER A 148 2.73 8.46 3.53
N ALA A 149 1.49 7.99 3.39
CA ALA A 149 0.71 7.46 4.50
C ALA A 149 1.38 6.23 5.17
N SER A 150 2.16 5.46 4.40
CA SER A 150 2.89 4.28 4.88
C SER A 150 3.87 4.64 6.00
N TYR A 151 4.52 5.80 5.91
CA TYR A 151 5.38 6.35 6.96
C TYR A 151 4.61 6.65 8.25
N VAL A 152 3.45 7.28 8.14
CA VAL A 152 2.68 7.69 9.32
C VAL A 152 2.06 6.50 10.03
N ASP A 153 1.42 5.61 9.28
CA ASP A 153 0.67 4.46 9.82
C ASP A 153 1.59 3.38 10.44
N HIS A 154 2.87 3.29 10.02
CA HIS A 154 3.80 2.23 10.46
C HIS A 154 5.10 2.70 11.15
N VAL A 155 5.45 4.00 11.06
CA VAL A 155 6.65 4.57 11.72
C VAL A 155 6.29 5.64 12.74
N ALA A 156 5.39 6.58 12.40
CA ALA A 156 5.06 7.67 13.31
C ALA A 156 4.09 7.26 14.44
N LEU A 157 3.09 6.42 14.14
CA LEU A 157 1.99 6.11 15.06
C LEU A 157 2.10 4.76 15.79
N ARG A 158 3.10 3.91 15.50
CA ARG A 158 3.30 2.63 16.20
C ARG A 158 4.36 2.74 17.29
N ARG A 159 4.13 2.05 18.43
CA ARG A 159 5.11 1.89 19.52
C ARG A 159 6.43 1.26 19.07
N HIS A 160 6.38 0.40 18.06
CA HIS A 160 7.56 -0.17 17.40
C HIS A 160 7.62 0.32 15.96
N ARG A 161 8.71 1.01 15.60
CA ARG A 161 8.92 1.54 14.26
C ARG A 161 9.31 0.40 13.31
N ARG A 162 8.48 0.10 12.30
CA ARG A 162 8.87 -0.79 11.22
C ARG A 162 9.82 -0.07 10.25
N GLN A 163 10.68 -0.82 9.57
CA GLN A 163 11.46 -0.27 8.47
C GLN A 163 10.56 -0.05 7.25
N ILE A 164 10.92 0.90 6.38
CA ILE A 164 10.24 1.15 5.10
C ILE A 164 11.23 0.98 3.95
N LEU A 165 10.78 0.29 2.91
CA LEU A 165 11.47 0.09 1.65
C LEU A 165 10.59 0.61 0.51
N HIS A 166 11.06 1.58 -0.27
CA HIS A 166 10.30 2.08 -1.43
C HIS A 166 10.30 1.05 -2.56
N LEU A 167 9.18 0.89 -3.26
CA LEU A 167 9.01 -0.13 -4.31
C LEU A 167 10.10 -0.10 -5.39
N GLN A 168 10.62 1.08 -5.75
CA GLN A 168 11.69 1.23 -6.75
C GLN A 168 13.01 0.52 -6.41
N VAL A 169 13.30 0.28 -5.12
CA VAL A 169 14.51 -0.42 -4.68
C VAL A 169 14.24 -1.87 -4.25
N LEU A 170 13.00 -2.36 -4.42
CA LEU A 170 12.56 -3.67 -3.93
C LEU A 170 13.41 -4.80 -4.51
N GLU A 171 13.57 -4.87 -5.83
CA GLU A 171 14.27 -5.99 -6.47
C GLU A 171 15.78 -6.05 -6.13
N TYR A 172 16.42 -4.91 -5.85
CA TYR A 172 17.82 -4.88 -5.38
C TYR A 172 17.97 -5.40 -3.93
N TYR A 173 16.95 -5.21 -3.11
CA TYR A 173 16.96 -5.63 -1.70
C TYR A 173 16.42 -7.05 -1.50
N THR A 174 15.60 -7.53 -2.43
CA THR A 174 14.87 -8.82 -2.37
C THR A 174 15.70 -9.95 -2.99
N ARG A 175 15.44 -11.19 -2.57
CA ARG A 175 16.07 -12.42 -3.06
C ARG A 175 15.03 -13.55 -3.14
N PRO A 176 15.24 -14.58 -3.97
CA PRO A 176 14.42 -15.77 -3.91
C PRO A 176 14.36 -16.38 -2.51
N GLY A 177 13.19 -16.85 -2.11
CA GLY A 177 12.88 -17.36 -0.78
C GLY A 177 12.30 -16.33 0.19
N ASP A 178 12.45 -15.03 -0.08
CA ASP A 178 11.79 -13.96 0.68
C ASP A 178 10.26 -14.03 0.54
N LEU A 179 9.55 -13.53 1.55
CA LEU A 179 8.08 -13.48 1.56
C LEU A 179 7.55 -12.07 1.38
N ILE A 180 6.47 -11.95 0.61
CA ILE A 180 5.60 -10.78 0.59
C ILE A 180 4.32 -11.12 1.37
N LEU A 181 4.01 -10.32 2.38
CA LEU A 181 2.78 -10.37 3.17
C LEU A 181 1.86 -9.24 2.72
N PHE A 182 0.55 -9.50 2.67
CA PHE A 182 -0.44 -8.57 2.11
C PHE A 182 -1.53 -8.26 3.13
N ASN A 183 -1.91 -6.98 3.21
CA ASN A 183 -3.09 -6.52 3.93
C ASN A 183 -4.18 -6.08 2.93
N GLY A 184 -5.10 -6.96 2.56
CA GLY A 184 -6.14 -6.72 1.56
C GLY A 184 -7.20 -5.69 1.96
N ARG A 185 -7.75 -4.97 0.97
CA ARG A 185 -8.86 -4.00 1.14
C ARG A 185 -10.25 -4.65 1.14
N ALA A 186 -10.38 -5.87 0.61
CA ALA A 186 -11.65 -6.55 0.47
C ALA A 186 -12.33 -6.83 1.83
N LYS A 187 -13.67 -6.89 1.84
CA LYS A 187 -14.44 -7.25 3.05
C LYS A 187 -14.10 -8.66 3.55
N VAL A 188 -13.81 -9.58 2.63
CA VAL A 188 -13.41 -10.96 2.95
C VAL A 188 -12.04 -10.97 3.66
N SER A 189 -11.04 -10.27 3.12
CA SER A 189 -9.75 -10.02 3.80
C SER A 189 -9.91 -9.45 5.22
N ALA A 190 -10.81 -8.48 5.40
CA ALA A 190 -11.06 -7.88 6.71
C ALA A 190 -11.70 -8.89 7.70
N LEU A 191 -12.63 -9.73 7.24
CA LEU A 191 -13.23 -10.80 8.04
C LEU A 191 -12.17 -11.86 8.41
N GLN A 192 -11.34 -12.28 7.45
CA GLN A 192 -10.28 -13.28 7.67
C GLN A 192 -9.29 -12.81 8.73
N ARG A 193 -8.74 -11.60 8.61
CA ARG A 193 -7.86 -11.00 9.65
C ARG A 193 -8.52 -10.92 11.02
N SER A 194 -9.83 -10.67 11.08
CA SER A 194 -10.56 -10.66 12.35
C SER A 194 -10.73 -12.06 12.96
N LEU A 195 -10.82 -13.11 12.15
CA LEU A 195 -10.93 -14.50 12.60
C LEU A 195 -9.58 -15.07 13.03
N THR A 196 -8.53 -14.87 12.23
CA THR A 196 -7.16 -15.31 12.53
C THR A 196 -6.44 -14.43 13.55
N ARG A 197 -7.01 -13.26 13.88
CA ARG A 197 -6.39 -12.18 14.67
C ARG A 197 -5.05 -11.68 14.10
N ALA A 198 -4.79 -11.92 12.82
CA ALA A 198 -3.54 -11.57 12.15
C ALA A 198 -3.62 -10.24 11.38
N GLU A 199 -2.46 -9.61 11.19
CA GLU A 199 -2.35 -8.40 10.35
C GLU A 199 -2.41 -8.72 8.84
N TRP A 200 -2.24 -10.00 8.46
CA TRP A 200 -2.05 -10.47 7.09
C TRP A 200 -3.16 -11.43 6.67
N ASP A 201 -3.65 -11.28 5.43
CA ASP A 201 -4.68 -12.15 4.83
C ASP A 201 -4.21 -12.93 3.60
N HIS A 202 -3.04 -12.60 3.05
CA HIS A 202 -2.42 -13.35 1.96
C HIS A 202 -0.89 -13.33 2.13
N VAL A 203 -0.21 -14.32 1.57
CA VAL A 203 1.24 -14.48 1.56
C VAL A 203 1.69 -15.06 0.22
N ALA A 204 2.85 -14.64 -0.25
CA ALA A 204 3.46 -15.11 -1.48
C ALA A 204 4.99 -15.18 -1.32
N ILE A 205 5.63 -16.00 -2.13
CA ILE A 205 7.09 -16.20 -2.10
C ILE A 205 7.73 -15.62 -3.36
N VAL A 206 8.91 -15.03 -3.19
CA VAL A 206 9.71 -14.52 -4.31
C VAL A 206 10.56 -15.66 -4.86
N VAL A 207 10.57 -15.82 -6.18
CA VAL A 207 11.25 -16.90 -6.91
C VAL A 207 12.10 -16.31 -8.05
N PRO A 208 13.14 -17.02 -8.54
CA PRO A 208 13.86 -16.57 -9.73
C PRO A 208 12.97 -16.74 -10.96
N SER A 209 13.15 -15.88 -11.96
CA SER A 209 12.68 -16.17 -13.31
C SER A 209 13.55 -17.25 -13.98
N ARG A 210 12.97 -18.02 -14.89
CA ARG A 210 13.64 -19.06 -15.70
C ARG A 210 14.78 -18.52 -16.59
N ASP A 211 14.77 -17.22 -16.89
CA ASP A 211 15.85 -16.53 -17.62
C ASP A 211 16.92 -15.92 -16.71
N GLY A 212 16.77 -16.06 -15.38
CA GLY A 212 17.70 -15.57 -14.36
C GLY A 212 17.80 -14.04 -14.23
N GLY A 213 17.10 -13.27 -15.06
CA GLY A 213 17.26 -11.82 -15.20
C GLY A 213 16.45 -10.97 -14.22
N HIS A 214 15.30 -11.47 -13.75
CA HIS A 214 14.38 -10.73 -12.88
C HIS A 214 13.75 -11.61 -11.79
N LEU A 215 13.15 -10.96 -10.79
CA LEU A 215 12.42 -11.62 -9.71
C LEU A 215 10.94 -11.75 -10.05
N GLN A 216 10.38 -12.91 -9.74
CA GLN A 216 8.96 -13.20 -9.88
C GLN A 216 8.32 -13.44 -8.52
N LEU A 217 7.02 -13.16 -8.45
CA LEU A 217 6.16 -13.44 -7.33
C LEU A 217 5.32 -14.68 -7.65
N LEU A 218 5.52 -15.74 -6.87
CA LEU A 218 4.74 -16.97 -6.92
C LEU A 218 3.61 -16.88 -5.87
N GLU A 219 2.36 -16.85 -6.34
CA GLU A 219 1.18 -16.72 -5.49
C GLU A 219 -0.01 -17.56 -5.97
N VAL A 220 -0.90 -17.93 -5.04
CA VAL A 220 -2.23 -18.46 -5.37
C VAL A 220 -3.19 -17.29 -5.62
N THR A 221 -3.93 -17.36 -6.72
CA THR A 221 -4.97 -16.40 -7.10
C THR A 221 -6.29 -17.15 -7.38
N GLY A 222 -7.33 -16.43 -7.80
CA GLY A 222 -8.56 -17.06 -8.28
C GLY A 222 -8.36 -17.98 -9.49
N ASP A 223 -7.30 -17.72 -10.28
CA ASP A 223 -6.96 -18.49 -11.49
C ASP A 223 -6.05 -19.70 -11.17
N GLY A 224 -5.69 -19.91 -9.90
CA GLY A 224 -4.74 -20.94 -9.45
C GLY A 224 -3.37 -20.38 -9.09
N VAL A 225 -2.34 -21.24 -9.14
CA VAL A 225 -0.94 -20.87 -8.86
C VAL A 225 -0.36 -20.10 -10.05
N THR A 226 0.10 -18.87 -9.82
CA THR A 226 0.54 -17.95 -10.88
C THR A 226 1.91 -17.35 -10.59
N LEU A 227 2.65 -17.08 -11.66
CA LEU A 227 3.87 -16.27 -11.65
C LEU A 227 3.60 -14.89 -12.24
N SER A 228 4.22 -13.86 -11.66
CA SER A 228 4.17 -12.50 -12.18
C SER A 228 5.42 -11.69 -11.82
N PRO A 229 5.84 -10.69 -12.62
CA PRO A 229 6.99 -9.85 -12.26
C PRO A 229 6.75 -9.10 -10.95
N LEU A 230 7.67 -9.20 -10.01
CA LEU A 230 7.50 -8.78 -8.61
C LEU A 230 7.00 -7.33 -8.48
N THR A 231 7.74 -6.37 -9.03
CA THR A 231 7.42 -4.95 -8.93
C THR A 231 6.09 -4.60 -9.59
N SER A 232 5.85 -5.11 -10.81
CA SER A 232 4.63 -4.87 -11.57
C SER A 232 3.38 -5.40 -10.85
N ARG A 233 3.48 -6.57 -10.22
CA ARG A 233 2.36 -7.17 -9.48
C ARG A 233 2.00 -6.39 -8.22
N LEU A 234 3.00 -6.02 -7.42
CA LEU A 234 2.80 -5.20 -6.22
C LEU A 234 2.21 -3.83 -6.56
N LEU A 235 2.64 -3.20 -7.66
CA LEU A 235 2.07 -1.93 -8.14
C LEU A 235 0.58 -2.09 -8.51
N ALA A 236 0.23 -3.10 -9.30
CA ALA A 236 -1.14 -3.41 -9.71
C ALA A 236 -2.05 -3.68 -8.48
N TYR A 237 -1.58 -4.48 -7.53
CA TYR A 237 -2.29 -4.76 -6.28
C TYR A 237 -2.41 -3.54 -5.37
N SER A 238 -1.38 -2.69 -5.26
CA SER A 238 -1.41 -1.49 -4.41
C SER A 238 -2.53 -0.53 -4.82
N THR A 239 -2.84 -0.50 -6.12
CA THR A 239 -3.81 0.43 -6.73
C THR A 239 -5.25 0.06 -6.38
N PHE A 240 -5.57 -1.25 -6.28
CA PHE A 240 -6.96 -1.71 -6.19
C PHE A 240 -7.25 -2.73 -5.08
N HIS A 241 -6.30 -3.62 -4.76
CA HIS A 241 -6.57 -4.83 -3.96
C HIS A 241 -6.00 -4.75 -2.54
N VAL A 242 -4.84 -4.12 -2.35
CA VAL A 242 -4.02 -4.27 -1.13
C VAL A 242 -3.69 -2.90 -0.51
N ARG A 243 -3.97 -2.74 0.79
CA ARG A 243 -3.76 -1.51 1.56
C ARG A 243 -2.27 -1.18 1.67
N TYR A 244 -1.46 -2.17 2.04
CA TYR A 244 0.00 -2.13 2.13
C TYR A 244 0.56 -3.57 2.14
N PHE A 245 1.87 -3.69 1.95
CA PHE A 245 2.59 -4.96 1.95
C PHE A 245 3.72 -4.92 2.99
N ALA A 246 4.20 -6.09 3.41
CA ALA A 246 5.48 -6.23 4.09
C ALA A 246 6.36 -7.28 3.41
N LEU A 247 7.65 -6.98 3.34
CA LEU A 247 8.70 -7.94 3.01
C LEU A 247 9.18 -8.60 4.32
N ARG A 248 9.31 -9.93 4.33
CA ARG A 248 10.13 -10.66 5.31
C ARG A 248 11.28 -11.35 4.59
N LYS A 249 12.51 -11.01 5.00
CA LYS A 249 13.74 -11.54 4.42
C LYS A 249 14.03 -12.94 4.92
N LEU A 250 14.18 -13.92 4.04
CA LEU A 250 14.63 -15.26 4.43
C LEU A 250 16.14 -15.27 4.70
N ARG A 251 16.56 -15.97 5.76
CA ARG A 251 17.95 -16.22 6.13
C ARG A 251 18.17 -17.71 6.35
N THR A 252 18.97 -18.31 5.48
CA THR A 252 19.27 -19.76 5.47
C THR A 252 20.79 -19.97 5.42
N PRO A 253 21.52 -19.90 6.54
CA PRO A 253 22.98 -20.05 6.56
C PRO A 253 23.48 -21.38 5.97
N LEU A 254 22.64 -22.42 6.02
CA LEU A 254 22.94 -23.77 5.53
C LEU A 254 22.78 -23.94 4.01
N LEU A 255 22.11 -22.99 3.32
CA LEU A 255 21.84 -23.08 1.88
C LEU A 255 22.51 -21.91 1.14
N SER A 256 23.31 -22.23 0.12
CA SER A 256 23.87 -21.21 -0.76
C SER A 256 22.78 -20.58 -1.64
N ARG A 257 22.99 -19.33 -2.10
CA ARG A 257 22.04 -18.66 -2.99
C ARG A 257 21.77 -19.45 -4.28
N ALA A 258 22.77 -20.14 -4.82
CA ALA A 258 22.60 -20.96 -6.02
C ALA A 258 21.67 -22.14 -5.75
N VAL A 259 21.81 -22.82 -4.61
CA VAL A 259 20.94 -23.94 -4.19
C VAL A 259 19.52 -23.46 -3.92
N VAL A 260 19.32 -22.33 -3.24
CA VAL A 260 17.99 -21.75 -3.02
C VAL A 260 17.29 -21.41 -4.33
N ASN A 261 18.02 -20.82 -5.29
CA ASN A 261 17.48 -20.50 -6.61
C ASN A 261 17.05 -21.78 -7.37
N ASP A 262 17.94 -22.77 -7.48
CA ASP A 262 17.70 -24.04 -8.20
C ASP A 262 16.52 -24.83 -7.61
N LEU A 263 16.45 -24.97 -6.27
CA LEU A 263 15.33 -25.65 -5.61
C LEU A 263 14.00 -24.91 -5.81
N LEU A 264 13.98 -23.58 -5.74
CA LEU A 264 12.78 -22.78 -6.00
C LEU A 264 12.37 -22.79 -7.46
N GLU A 265 13.31 -22.85 -8.41
CA GLU A 265 13.01 -22.95 -9.84
C GLU A 265 12.35 -24.28 -10.18
N ARG A 266 12.87 -25.40 -9.65
CA ARG A 266 12.25 -26.73 -9.78
C ARG A 266 10.86 -26.76 -9.15
N PHE A 267 10.73 -26.32 -7.90
CA PHE A 267 9.44 -26.25 -7.20
C PHE A 267 8.43 -25.40 -8.00
N THR A 268 8.86 -24.24 -8.51
CA THR A 268 8.02 -23.36 -9.34
C THR A 268 7.53 -24.07 -10.59
N ALA A 269 8.40 -24.80 -11.29
CA ALA A 269 8.04 -25.56 -12.50
C ALA A 269 7.06 -26.72 -12.22
N GLU A 270 7.04 -27.26 -11.00
CA GLU A 270 6.08 -28.29 -10.57
C GLU A 270 4.69 -27.73 -10.23
N VAL A 271 4.61 -26.49 -9.74
CA VAL A 271 3.35 -25.90 -9.21
C VAL A 271 2.70 -24.84 -10.10
N GLU A 272 3.42 -24.27 -11.08
CA GLU A 272 2.90 -23.25 -11.99
C GLU A 272 1.65 -23.74 -12.76
N GLY A 273 0.58 -22.94 -12.76
CA GLY A 273 -0.66 -23.26 -13.47
C GLY A 273 -1.57 -24.27 -12.78
N LEU A 274 -1.19 -24.80 -11.61
CA LEU A 274 -2.07 -25.69 -10.84
C LEU A 274 -3.34 -24.95 -10.40
N SER A 275 -4.50 -25.48 -10.81
CA SER A 275 -5.79 -24.89 -10.48
C SER A 275 -6.13 -24.97 -9.00
N TYR A 276 -6.84 -23.95 -8.55
CA TYR A 276 -7.42 -23.79 -7.21
C TYR A 276 -8.24 -25.01 -6.75
N GLY A 277 -8.13 -25.39 -5.47
CA GLY A 277 -8.95 -26.42 -4.83
C GLY A 277 -8.65 -27.89 -5.20
N LEU A 278 -8.17 -28.18 -6.40
CA LEU A 278 -8.10 -29.56 -6.94
C LEU A 278 -6.72 -30.23 -6.92
N SER A 279 -5.64 -29.47 -6.74
CA SER A 279 -4.28 -29.94 -7.10
C SER A 279 -3.31 -30.16 -5.92
N LEU A 280 -3.23 -29.25 -4.94
CA LEU A 280 -2.31 -29.44 -3.78
C LEU A 280 -2.67 -30.69 -2.94
N ARG A 281 -3.98 -30.99 -2.80
CA ARG A 281 -4.45 -32.25 -2.21
C ARG A 281 -3.99 -33.51 -2.97
N ARG A 282 -3.78 -33.42 -4.30
CA ARG A 282 -3.26 -34.54 -5.12
C ARG A 282 -1.75 -34.72 -5.01
N LEU A 283 -0.99 -33.63 -4.81
CA LEU A 283 0.44 -33.70 -4.46
C LEU A 283 0.66 -34.41 -3.12
N LEU A 284 -0.36 -34.45 -2.26
CA LEU A 284 -0.34 -35.15 -0.98
C LEU A 284 -0.93 -36.58 -1.02
N HIS A 285 -2.09 -36.81 -1.66
CA HIS A 285 -2.76 -38.11 -1.60
C HIS A 285 -3.52 -38.56 -2.87
N ALA A 286 -3.37 -39.84 -3.21
CA ALA A 286 -4.11 -40.54 -4.26
C ALA A 286 -5.38 -41.24 -3.73
N ARG A 287 -6.39 -40.50 -3.24
CA ARG A 287 -7.83 -40.92 -3.23
C ARG A 287 -8.81 -39.85 -2.68
N GLN A 288 -9.95 -39.71 -3.38
CA GLN A 288 -11.29 -39.24 -2.96
C GLN A 288 -11.57 -37.75 -2.57
N THR A 289 -12.19 -37.07 -3.55
CA THR A 289 -13.41 -36.21 -3.57
C THR A 289 -13.89 -35.38 -2.35
N GLU A 290 -14.05 -34.05 -2.55
CA GLU A 290 -15.33 -33.28 -2.67
C GLU A 290 -15.03 -31.74 -2.57
N PRO A 291 -15.75 -30.83 -3.28
CA PRO A 291 -15.40 -29.41 -3.36
C PRO A 291 -16.29 -28.48 -2.49
N ALA A 292 -15.69 -27.54 -1.75
CA ALA A 292 -16.39 -26.51 -0.97
C ALA A 292 -15.99 -25.10 -1.43
N LEU A 293 -16.90 -24.37 -2.08
CA LEU A 293 -16.58 -23.09 -2.70
C LEU A 293 -16.33 -21.94 -1.69
N SER A 294 -15.42 -21.03 -2.08
CA SER A 294 -15.22 -19.65 -1.57
C SER A 294 -14.45 -19.39 -0.26
N ARG A 295 -13.95 -20.40 0.47
CA ARG A 295 -13.00 -20.21 1.61
C ARG A 295 -11.53 -20.54 1.26
N ASP A 296 -11.30 -21.11 0.10
CA ASP A 296 -10.10 -21.89 -0.25
C ASP A 296 -8.93 -21.09 -0.87
N SER A 297 -8.82 -19.78 -0.67
CA SER A 297 -7.71 -19.00 -1.28
C SER A 297 -6.58 -18.75 -0.30
N THR A 298 -6.92 -18.43 0.94
CA THR A 298 -5.98 -17.97 1.94
C THR A 298 -5.32 -19.10 2.72
N PHE A 299 -5.95 -20.28 2.80
CA PHE A 299 -5.27 -21.50 3.24
C PHE A 299 -4.22 -21.92 2.20
N PHE A 300 -4.60 -21.87 0.92
CA PHE A 300 -3.80 -22.41 -0.17
C PHE A 300 -2.56 -21.54 -0.47
N CYS A 301 -2.59 -20.23 -0.19
CA CYS A 301 -1.41 -19.39 -0.32
C CYS A 301 -0.37 -19.64 0.79
N SER A 302 -0.80 -19.87 2.03
CA SER A 302 0.09 -20.29 3.11
C SER A 302 0.58 -21.72 2.95
N GLU A 303 -0.25 -22.65 2.46
CA GLU A 303 0.16 -23.99 2.04
C GLU A 303 1.23 -23.93 0.94
N LEU A 304 1.04 -23.16 -0.14
CA LEU A 304 2.00 -23.03 -1.24
C LEU A 304 3.38 -22.58 -0.73
N VAL A 305 3.41 -21.59 0.17
CA VAL A 305 4.66 -21.09 0.77
C VAL A 305 5.27 -22.12 1.73
N ALA A 306 4.46 -22.82 2.53
CA ALA A 306 4.93 -23.92 3.36
C ALA A 306 5.53 -25.06 2.51
N HIS A 307 4.91 -25.41 1.38
CA HIS A 307 5.44 -26.39 0.44
C HIS A 307 6.76 -25.93 -0.20
N ALA A 308 6.91 -24.65 -0.55
CA ALA A 308 8.19 -24.10 -1.01
C ALA A 308 9.28 -24.22 0.06
N TYR A 309 8.95 -23.97 1.33
CA TYR A 309 9.88 -24.11 2.46
C TYR A 309 10.19 -25.58 2.80
N LYS A 310 9.26 -26.52 2.56
CA LYS A 310 9.53 -27.97 2.59
C LYS A 310 10.48 -28.40 1.47
N ALA A 311 10.30 -27.88 0.25
CA ALA A 311 11.19 -28.14 -0.88
C ALA A 311 12.63 -27.61 -0.65
N LEU A 312 12.75 -26.51 0.11
CA LEU A 312 14.04 -26.00 0.61
C LEU A 312 14.58 -26.76 1.84
N GLY A 313 13.83 -27.70 2.43
CA GLY A 313 14.23 -28.43 3.64
C GLY A 313 14.26 -27.56 4.92
N LEU A 314 13.49 -26.48 4.96
CA LEU A 314 13.51 -25.48 6.04
C LEU A 314 12.39 -25.65 7.07
N ILE A 315 11.39 -26.47 6.78
CA ILE A 315 10.33 -26.88 7.71
C ILE A 315 10.08 -28.39 7.55
N SER A 316 9.66 -29.06 8.62
CA SER A 316 9.51 -30.52 8.60
C SER A 316 8.36 -31.00 7.70
N SER A 317 8.52 -32.18 7.10
CA SER A 317 7.49 -32.82 6.28
C SER A 317 6.24 -33.19 7.10
N SER A 318 6.43 -33.53 8.38
CA SER A 318 5.43 -33.96 9.35
C SER A 318 4.49 -32.86 9.87
N SER A 319 4.82 -31.58 9.70
CA SER A 319 3.83 -30.52 9.91
C SER A 319 2.83 -30.57 8.76
N GLU A 320 1.60 -31.03 9.01
CA GLU A 320 0.47 -30.94 8.08
C GLU A 320 0.45 -29.53 7.46
N ALA A 321 0.59 -29.41 6.13
CA ALA A 321 0.61 -28.10 5.47
C ALA A 321 -0.72 -27.34 5.64
N ASN A 322 -1.77 -28.10 5.95
CA ASN A 322 -3.15 -27.69 6.16
C ASN A 322 -3.37 -26.76 7.38
N ASP A 323 -2.39 -26.68 8.29
CA ASP A 323 -2.48 -25.84 9.50
C ASP A 323 -1.87 -24.42 9.33
N PHE A 324 -1.16 -24.15 8.22
CA PHE A 324 -0.57 -22.82 8.00
C PHE A 324 -1.62 -21.82 7.54
N TRP A 325 -1.72 -20.69 8.24
CA TRP A 325 -2.47 -19.51 7.82
C TRP A 325 -1.51 -18.40 7.37
N PRO A 326 -1.96 -17.38 6.60
CA PRO A 326 -1.14 -16.21 6.29
C PRO A 326 -0.68 -15.48 7.56
N GLY A 327 -1.47 -15.57 8.64
CA GLY A 327 -1.10 -15.08 9.97
C GLY A 327 0.09 -15.80 10.59
N SER A 328 0.27 -17.10 10.34
CA SER A 328 1.38 -17.92 10.88
C SER A 328 2.76 -17.48 10.37
N PHE A 329 2.81 -16.63 9.35
CA PHE A 329 4.01 -15.97 8.82
C PHE A 329 4.28 -14.59 9.45
N SER A 330 3.54 -14.21 10.50
CA SER A 330 3.84 -13.03 11.32
C SER A 330 5.11 -13.26 12.18
N PRO A 331 5.87 -12.21 12.55
CA PRO A 331 7.03 -12.35 13.42
C PRO A 331 6.70 -13.00 14.77
N GLY A 332 7.45 -14.04 15.13
CA GLY A 332 7.29 -14.77 16.38
C GLY A 332 6.14 -15.79 16.42
N ASP A 333 5.45 -16.02 15.29
CA ASP A 333 4.42 -17.04 15.13
C ASP A 333 5.04 -18.40 14.71
N PHE A 334 4.22 -19.42 14.46
CA PHE A 334 4.61 -20.82 14.27
C PHE A 334 5.71 -21.03 13.21
N VAL A 335 5.67 -20.31 12.09
CA VAL A 335 6.68 -20.47 11.02
C VAL A 335 8.07 -20.04 11.48
N ASP A 336 8.19 -18.97 12.29
CA ASP A 336 9.49 -18.52 12.81
C ASP A 336 10.11 -19.57 13.75
N ALA A 337 9.27 -20.22 14.56
CA ALA A 337 9.70 -21.28 15.47
C ALA A 337 10.16 -22.55 14.73
N GLU A 338 9.44 -22.95 13.68
CA GLU A 338 9.82 -24.12 12.88
C GLU A 338 11.08 -23.85 12.05
N LEU A 339 11.18 -22.70 11.35
CA LEU A 339 12.40 -22.30 10.65
C LEU A 339 13.63 -22.30 11.57
N GLY A 340 13.47 -21.83 12.81
CA GLY A 340 14.53 -21.83 13.82
C GLY A 340 15.07 -23.22 14.16
N ARG A 341 14.22 -24.27 14.13
CA ARG A 341 14.65 -25.67 14.33
C ARG A 341 15.52 -26.20 13.20
N HIS A 342 15.32 -25.70 11.98
CA HIS A 342 16.12 -26.06 10.79
C HIS A 342 17.24 -25.04 10.51
N GLY A 343 17.61 -24.22 11.49
CA GLY A 343 18.71 -23.26 11.40
C GLY A 343 18.45 -22.05 10.49
N ALA A 344 17.19 -21.81 10.10
CA ALA A 344 16.75 -20.70 9.28
C ALA A 344 16.00 -19.65 10.10
N SER A 345 15.74 -18.47 9.51
CA SER A 345 14.92 -17.43 10.14
C SER A 345 14.34 -16.47 9.10
N LEU A 346 13.25 -15.79 9.47
CA LEU A 346 12.70 -14.66 8.75
C LEU A 346 12.99 -13.35 9.49
N SER A 347 13.31 -12.28 8.76
CA SER A 347 13.46 -10.95 9.39
C SER A 347 12.15 -10.45 10.00
N PRO A 348 12.21 -9.42 10.87
CA PRO A 348 11.06 -8.54 11.10
C PRO A 348 10.48 -7.99 9.79
N GLU A 349 9.24 -7.54 9.85
CA GLU A 349 8.49 -6.97 8.71
C GLU A 349 9.09 -5.62 8.27
N ILE A 350 9.38 -5.52 6.97
CA ILE A 350 9.79 -4.28 6.32
C ILE A 350 8.62 -3.83 5.44
N ILE A 351 8.00 -2.69 5.75
CA ILE A 351 6.84 -2.20 4.99
C ILE A 351 7.30 -1.76 3.59
N ILE A 352 6.62 -2.26 2.55
CA ILE A 352 6.89 -1.86 1.17
C ILE A 352 5.99 -0.67 0.86
N ASP A 353 6.62 0.48 0.54
CA ASP A 353 5.90 1.67 0.14
C ASP A 353 5.76 1.73 -1.38
N CYS A 354 4.55 1.44 -1.87
CA CYS A 354 4.20 1.50 -3.29
C CYS A 354 3.61 2.85 -3.70
N LYS A 355 3.48 3.82 -2.77
CA LYS A 355 2.93 5.14 -3.11
C LYS A 355 3.95 6.01 -3.83
N LEU A 356 3.70 6.28 -5.11
CA LEU A 356 4.23 7.49 -5.74
C LEU A 356 3.60 8.70 -5.06
N LEU A 357 4.43 9.58 -4.47
CA LEU A 357 3.97 10.82 -3.85
C LEU A 357 3.32 11.71 -4.91
N GLU A 358 2.08 12.18 -4.70
CA GLU A 358 1.40 12.96 -5.73
C GLU A 358 2.10 14.30 -6.01
N VAL A 359 2.83 14.87 -5.05
CA VAL A 359 3.69 16.05 -5.26
C VAL A 359 4.82 15.80 -6.27
N ALA A 360 5.23 14.56 -6.52
CA ALA A 360 6.20 14.23 -7.58
C ALA A 360 5.63 14.47 -9.00
N THR A 361 4.32 14.68 -9.13
CA THR A 361 3.67 15.12 -10.38
C THR A 361 3.56 16.65 -10.51
N ALA A 362 4.16 17.40 -9.59
CA ALA A 362 4.06 18.86 -9.58
C ALA A 362 4.75 19.51 -10.80
N THR A 363 4.07 20.50 -11.35
CA THR A 363 4.57 21.35 -12.44
C THR A 363 4.80 22.77 -11.92
N LYS A 364 5.83 23.44 -12.43
CA LYS A 364 6.09 24.84 -12.10
C LYS A 364 5.16 25.76 -12.91
N ARG A 365 4.51 26.73 -12.25
CA ARG A 365 3.83 27.86 -12.90
C ARG A 365 4.81 28.55 -13.84
N SER A 366 4.39 28.73 -15.10
CA SER A 366 5.03 29.69 -16.00
C SER A 366 4.95 31.08 -15.36
N PRO A 367 6.02 31.89 -15.36
CA PRO A 367 5.90 33.29 -15.00
C PRO A 367 4.88 33.95 -15.95
N SER A 368 4.00 34.77 -15.41
CA SER A 368 3.05 35.55 -16.20
C SER A 368 3.80 36.59 -17.03
N THR A 369 3.89 36.36 -18.34
CA THR A 369 4.20 37.36 -19.36
C THR A 369 3.03 38.31 -19.55
#